data_AF-A0A7S1M9X9-F1
#
_entry.id   AF-A0A7S1M9X9-F1
#
_cell.length_a   1.000
_cell.length_b   1.000
_cell.length_c   1.000
_cell.angle_alpha   90.00
_cell.angle_beta   90.00
_cell.angle_gamma   90.00
#
_symmetry.space_group_name_H-M   'P 1'
#
loop_
_entity.id
_entity.type
_entity.pdbx_description
1 polymer ?
#
loop_
_entity_poly.entity_id
_entity_poly.type
_entity_poly.pdbx_seq_one_letter_code
_entity_poly.pdbx_strand_id
1 'polypeptide(L)'
;LSDRRQEGDLFVPPDTSFAYVQKLRSLVKEEEAMLQKRKEQFCCTEFSADEPGALFPASWVSSVKLSCEDAKKDSELRARPEYKTQAALKKALETTAAVFDKIAEDGARFRMYKFASLDVRTVQEYDGEETIAAVFSA
;
A
#
# COMPACT_ATOMS: atom_id res chain seq x y z
N LEU A 1 -9.64 28.22 -2.70
CA LEU A 1 -10.01 29.21 -1.64
C LEU A 1 -11.52 29.17 -1.50
N SER A 2 -12.02 28.40 -0.54
CA SER A 2 -13.47 28.22 -0.34
C SER A 2 -14.05 29.45 0.36
N ASP A 3 -14.83 30.25 -0.37
CA ASP A 3 -15.50 31.41 0.23
C ASP A 3 -16.81 30.97 0.90
N ARG A 4 -16.71 30.54 2.16
CA ARG A 4 -17.86 30.12 2.99
C ARG A 4 -18.63 31.30 3.59
N ARG A 5 -18.29 32.54 3.23
CA ARG A 5 -18.97 33.74 3.74
C ARG A 5 -20.45 33.82 3.32
N GLN A 6 -20.84 33.12 2.26
CA GLN A 6 -22.24 33.00 1.85
C GLN A 6 -23.08 32.10 2.76
N GLU A 7 -22.46 31.26 3.62
CA GLU A 7 -23.19 30.37 4.54
C GLU A 7 -23.79 31.11 5.75
N GLY A 8 -23.32 32.34 6.07
CA GLY A 8 -23.89 33.16 7.14
C GLY A 8 -24.02 32.41 8.47
N ASP A 9 -25.23 32.40 9.03
CA ASP A 9 -25.57 31.72 10.29
C ASP A 9 -25.75 30.19 10.16
N LEU A 10 -25.68 29.63 8.93
CA LEU A 10 -25.72 28.18 8.69
C LEU A 10 -24.37 27.50 8.94
N PHE A 11 -23.32 28.30 9.19
CA PHE A 11 -22.02 27.77 9.55
C PHE A 11 -22.04 27.19 10.96
N VAL A 12 -22.22 25.87 11.04
CA VAL A 12 -22.07 25.13 12.29
C VAL A 12 -20.62 24.67 12.38
N PRO A 13 -19.84 25.10 13.40
CA PRO A 13 -18.49 24.61 13.57
C PRO A 13 -18.53 23.09 13.85
N PRO A 14 -17.51 22.33 13.38
CA PRO A 14 -17.41 20.93 13.75
C PRO A 14 -17.39 20.80 15.27
N ASP A 15 -17.93 19.71 15.80
CA ASP A 15 -17.86 19.44 17.23
C ASP A 15 -16.39 19.41 17.67
N THR A 16 -16.01 20.30 18.58
CA THR A 16 -14.65 20.34 19.16
C THR A 16 -14.64 19.84 20.60
N SER A 17 -15.69 19.14 21.03
CA SER A 17 -15.75 18.54 22.35
C SER A 17 -14.58 17.58 22.56
N PHE A 18 -14.06 17.57 23.79
CA PHE A 18 -12.92 16.71 24.13
C PHE A 18 -13.20 15.23 23.80
N ALA A 19 -14.41 14.76 24.08
CA ALA A 19 -14.84 13.40 23.80
C ALA A 19 -14.82 13.09 22.30
N TYR A 20 -15.33 13.99 21.46
CA TYR A 20 -15.33 13.82 20.01
C TYR A 20 -13.91 13.82 19.44
N VAL A 21 -13.09 14.81 19.82
CA VAL A 21 -11.69 14.90 19.37
C VAL A 21 -10.86 13.70 19.84
N GLN A 22 -11.09 13.21 21.06
CA GLN A 22 -10.42 12.01 21.56
C GLN A 22 -10.83 10.77 20.76
N LYS A 23 -12.12 10.64 20.39
CA LYS A 23 -12.59 9.56 19.52
C LYS A 23 -11.98 9.64 18.12
N LEU A 24 -11.87 10.82 17.52
CA LEU A 24 -11.18 10.98 16.24
C LEU A 24 -9.72 10.53 16.34
N ARG A 25 -9.01 10.93 17.40
CA ARG A 25 -7.62 10.51 17.64
C ARG A 25 -7.48 8.99 17.82
N SER A 26 -8.45 8.31 18.44
CA SER A 26 -8.40 6.85 18.56
C SER A 26 -8.61 6.17 17.21
N LEU A 27 -9.59 6.63 16.42
CA LEU A 27 -9.85 6.11 15.09
C LEU A 27 -8.65 6.26 14.15
N VAL A 28 -8.00 7.44 14.13
CA VAL A 28 -6.79 7.66 13.32
C VAL A 28 -5.66 6.70 13.72
N LYS A 29 -5.47 6.43 15.02
CA LYS A 29 -4.48 5.45 15.47
C LYS A 29 -4.80 4.02 15.04
N GLU A 30 -6.09 3.66 15.02
CA GLU A 30 -6.54 2.36 14.54
C GLU A 30 -6.28 2.21 13.03
N GLU A 31 -6.52 3.26 12.25
CA GLU A 31 -6.20 3.31 10.81
C GLU A 31 -4.70 3.17 10.57
N GLU A 32 -3.86 3.92 11.30
CA GLU A 32 -2.40 3.80 11.23
C GLU A 32 -1.91 2.37 11.55
N ALA A 33 -2.50 1.73 12.57
CA ALA A 33 -2.17 0.37 12.94
C ALA A 33 -2.58 -0.65 11.84
N MET A 34 -3.70 -0.41 11.16
CA MET A 34 -4.13 -1.25 10.03
C MET A 34 -3.22 -1.08 8.83
N LEU A 35 -2.81 0.15 8.50
CA LEU A 35 -1.83 0.41 7.45
C LEU A 35 -0.50 -0.31 7.73
N GLN A 36 -0.03 -0.27 8.98
CA GLN A 36 1.20 -0.96 9.37
C GLN A 36 1.10 -2.47 9.18
N LYS A 37 0.00 -3.10 9.60
CA LYS A 37 -0.25 -4.54 9.38
C LYS A 37 -0.29 -4.90 7.89
N ARG A 38 -0.92 -4.06 7.06
CA ARG A 38 -0.94 -4.25 5.59
C ARG A 38 0.46 -4.20 5.01
N LYS A 39 1.29 -3.24 5.42
CA LYS A 39 2.70 -3.15 4.98
C LYS A 39 3.48 -4.40 5.36
N GLU A 40 3.32 -4.88 6.59
CA GLU A 40 3.98 -6.09 7.08
C GLU A 40 3.57 -7.32 6.26
N GLN A 41 2.27 -7.53 6.05
CA GLN A 41 1.78 -8.64 5.24
C GLN A 41 2.25 -8.51 3.78
N PHE A 42 2.19 -7.30 3.20
CA PHE A 42 2.67 -7.03 1.85
C PHE A 42 4.18 -7.21 1.71
N CYS A 43 4.96 -7.08 2.79
CA CYS A 43 6.41 -7.32 2.80
C CYS A 43 6.77 -8.76 3.20
N CYS A 44 5.81 -9.65 3.39
CA CYS A 44 6.07 -11.05 3.66
C CYS A 44 6.34 -11.81 2.34
N THR A 45 7.28 -12.76 2.35
CA THR A 45 7.59 -13.61 1.18
C THR A 45 6.36 -14.40 0.71
N GLU A 46 5.43 -14.73 1.61
CA GLU A 46 4.21 -15.50 1.35
C GLU A 46 3.08 -14.68 0.70
N PHE A 47 3.22 -13.36 0.58
CA PHE A 47 2.19 -12.53 -0.04
C PHE A 47 2.01 -12.87 -1.52
N SER A 48 0.75 -13.14 -1.90
CA SER A 48 0.33 -13.35 -3.28
C SER A 48 -0.55 -12.18 -3.76
N ALA A 49 -0.31 -11.72 -4.97
CA ALA A 49 -1.11 -10.68 -5.61
C ALA A 49 -2.55 -11.15 -5.93
N ASP A 50 -2.73 -12.45 -6.17
CA ASP A 50 -4.03 -13.04 -6.51
C ASP A 50 -4.89 -13.25 -5.26
N GLU A 51 -4.25 -13.57 -4.13
CA GLU A 51 -4.87 -13.82 -2.83
C GLU A 51 -4.19 -12.95 -1.75
N PRO A 52 -4.42 -11.62 -1.77
CA PRO A 52 -3.77 -10.70 -0.85
C PRO A 52 -4.21 -10.88 0.61
N GLY A 53 -5.33 -11.58 0.86
CA GLY A 53 -5.84 -11.89 2.20
C GLY A 53 -6.76 -10.81 2.78
N ALA A 54 -7.30 -11.08 3.97
CA ALA A 54 -8.39 -10.31 4.57
C ALA A 54 -8.03 -8.89 5.04
N LEU A 55 -6.72 -8.55 5.12
CA LEU A 55 -6.29 -7.19 5.47
C LEU A 55 -6.40 -6.21 4.30
N PHE A 56 -6.62 -6.70 3.08
CA PHE A 56 -6.74 -5.89 1.87
C PHE A 56 -8.18 -5.85 1.36
N PRO A 57 -8.54 -4.83 0.56
CA PRO A 57 -9.86 -4.74 -0.02
C PRO A 57 -10.21 -6.00 -0.83
N ALA A 58 -11.45 -6.49 -0.68
CA ALA A 58 -11.90 -7.68 -1.41
C ALA A 58 -11.85 -7.48 -2.94
N SER A 59 -11.89 -6.24 -3.42
CA SER A 59 -11.72 -5.88 -4.84
C SER A 59 -10.33 -6.14 -5.40
N TRP A 60 -9.34 -6.46 -4.55
CA TRP A 60 -8.00 -6.83 -5.00
C TRP A 60 -7.90 -8.30 -5.38
N VAL A 61 -8.79 -9.16 -4.85
CA VAL A 61 -8.82 -10.58 -5.21
C VAL A 61 -9.24 -10.68 -6.68
N SER A 62 -8.39 -11.31 -7.51
CA SER A 62 -8.70 -11.51 -8.91
C SER A 62 -9.94 -12.42 -9.05
N SER A 63 -11.01 -11.90 -9.64
CA SER A 63 -12.22 -12.68 -9.91
C SER A 63 -12.03 -13.70 -11.04
N VAL A 64 -10.90 -13.62 -11.75
CA VAL A 64 -10.57 -14.51 -12.86
C VAL A 64 -9.51 -15.50 -12.37
N LYS A 65 -9.93 -16.74 -12.11
CA LYS A 65 -9.01 -17.89 -12.13
C LYS A 65 -8.50 -18.02 -13.56
N LEU A 66 -7.47 -17.25 -13.91
CA LEU A 66 -6.70 -17.49 -15.10
C LEU A 66 -5.99 -18.82 -14.85
N SER A 67 -6.45 -19.88 -15.51
CA SER A 67 -5.73 -21.14 -15.61
C SER A 67 -4.42 -20.90 -16.35
N CYS A 68 -3.42 -20.39 -15.64
CA CYS A 68 -2.05 -20.36 -16.11
C CYS A 68 -1.38 -21.58 -15.47
N GLU A 69 -1.34 -22.69 -16.20
CA GLU A 69 -0.74 -23.96 -15.78
C GLU A 69 0.81 -23.90 -15.71
N ASP A 70 1.41 -22.73 -15.49
CA ASP A 70 2.87 -22.56 -15.46
C ASP A 70 3.32 -21.46 -14.48
N ALA A 71 3.13 -21.64 -13.17
CA ALA A 71 3.90 -20.92 -12.14
C ALA A 71 3.83 -21.57 -10.74
N LYS A 72 3.76 -22.91 -10.64
CA LYS A 72 4.15 -23.58 -9.38
C LYS A 72 5.64 -23.85 -9.40
N LYS A 73 6.39 -22.92 -8.82
CA LYS A 73 7.57 -23.22 -8.00
C LYS A 73 7.82 -21.99 -7.13
N ASP A 74 7.63 -22.18 -5.82
CA ASP A 74 8.34 -21.44 -4.79
C ASP A 74 9.81 -21.35 -5.18
N SER A 75 10.20 -20.29 -5.90
CA SER A 75 11.54 -19.76 -5.71
C SER A 75 11.51 -19.21 -4.31
N GLU A 76 12.33 -19.78 -3.42
CA GLU A 76 12.48 -19.32 -2.04
C GLU A 76 12.94 -17.86 -2.08
N LEU A 77 11.99 -16.92 -2.09
CA LEU A 77 12.26 -15.50 -2.21
C LEU A 77 13.12 -15.07 -1.02
N ARG A 78 14.38 -14.70 -1.28
CA ARG A 78 15.29 -14.24 -0.23
C ARG A 78 15.19 -12.75 -0.11
N ALA A 79 14.90 -12.27 1.10
CA ALA A 79 14.94 -10.84 1.40
C ALA A 79 16.33 -10.27 1.12
N ARG A 80 16.38 -9.16 0.38
CA ARG A 80 17.60 -8.45 -0.01
C ARG A 80 17.54 -6.99 0.46
N PRO A 81 17.62 -6.74 1.78
CA PRO A 81 17.48 -5.39 2.33
C PRO A 81 18.57 -4.44 1.83
N GLU A 82 19.71 -4.95 1.36
CA GLU A 82 20.85 -4.16 0.85
C GLU A 82 20.48 -3.30 -0.37
N TYR A 83 19.45 -3.71 -1.13
CA TYR A 83 19.02 -3.01 -2.33
C TYR A 83 18.05 -1.85 -2.04
N LYS A 84 17.52 -1.73 -0.81
CA LYS A 84 16.53 -0.69 -0.45
C LYS A 84 17.05 0.73 -0.64
N THR A 85 18.35 0.94 -0.46
CA THR A 85 19.00 2.27 -0.53
C THR A 85 19.67 2.53 -1.88
N GLN A 86 19.61 1.59 -2.82
CA GLN A 86 20.33 1.70 -4.07
C GLN A 86 19.65 2.70 -5.03
N ALA A 87 20.32 3.79 -5.35
CA ALA A 87 19.78 4.84 -6.23
C ALA A 87 19.47 4.35 -7.65
N ALA A 88 20.20 3.35 -8.14
CA ALA A 88 19.92 2.71 -9.43
C ALA A 88 18.54 2.06 -9.46
N LEU A 89 18.11 1.46 -8.34
CA LEU A 89 16.81 0.81 -8.24
C LEU A 89 15.67 1.83 -8.27
N LYS A 90 15.83 2.96 -7.56
CA LYS A 90 14.86 4.07 -7.62
C LYS A 90 14.63 4.58 -9.04
N LYS A 91 15.71 4.79 -9.81
CA LYS A 91 15.61 5.18 -11.23
C LYS A 91 14.96 4.11 -12.11
N ALA A 92 15.21 2.84 -11.82
CA ALA A 92 14.59 1.74 -12.55
C ALA A 92 13.07 1.69 -12.32
N LEU A 93 12.59 2.01 -11.10
CA LEU A 93 11.16 2.07 -10.78
C LEU A 93 10.43 3.15 -11.60
N GLU A 94 11.05 4.31 -11.84
CA GLU A 94 10.44 5.41 -12.62
C GLU A 94 10.17 5.03 -14.09
N THR A 95 10.89 4.05 -14.62
CA THR A 95 10.84 3.65 -16.03
C THR A 95 10.12 2.32 -16.26
N THR A 96 9.82 1.59 -15.18
CA THR A 96 9.27 0.23 -15.27
C THR A 96 7.80 0.24 -14.88
N ALA A 97 6.96 -0.44 -15.66
CA ALA A 97 5.56 -0.63 -15.28
C ALA A 97 5.46 -1.65 -14.12
N ALA A 98 4.68 -1.31 -13.10
CA ALA A 98 4.38 -2.21 -12.01
C ALA A 98 3.52 -3.40 -12.51
N VAL A 99 3.86 -4.61 -12.10
CA VAL A 99 3.06 -5.82 -12.38
C VAL A 99 1.85 -5.93 -11.47
N PHE A 100 1.91 -5.26 -10.32
CA PHE A 100 0.82 -5.12 -9.37
C PHE A 100 0.78 -3.65 -8.95
N ASP A 101 -0.38 -3.03 -9.06
CA ASP A 101 -0.58 -1.64 -8.67
C ASP A 101 -2.02 -1.46 -8.18
N LYS A 102 -2.17 -1.32 -6.87
CA LYS A 102 -3.48 -1.22 -6.22
C LYS A 102 -3.46 -0.21 -5.09
N ILE A 103 -4.62 0.40 -4.85
CA ILE A 103 -4.84 1.41 -3.81
C ILE A 103 -5.81 0.83 -2.78
N ALA A 104 -5.46 0.96 -1.50
CA ALA A 104 -6.27 0.54 -0.38
C ALA A 104 -7.24 1.66 0.05
N GLU A 105 -8.20 1.35 0.91
CA GLU A 105 -9.26 2.28 1.33
C GLU A 105 -8.74 3.52 2.06
N ASP A 106 -7.58 3.40 2.71
CA ASP A 106 -6.84 4.48 3.36
C ASP A 106 -6.05 5.37 2.38
N GLY A 107 -6.14 5.08 1.08
CA GLY A 107 -5.41 5.78 0.02
C GLY A 107 -3.97 5.34 -0.15
N ALA A 108 -3.47 4.37 0.65
CA ALA A 108 -2.13 3.84 0.46
C ALA A 108 -2.06 2.99 -0.83
N ARG A 109 -1.03 3.23 -1.63
CA ARG A 109 -0.79 2.54 -2.90
C ARG A 109 0.35 1.54 -2.75
N PHE A 110 0.09 0.32 -3.17
CA PHE A 110 1.00 -0.82 -3.07
C PHE A 110 1.37 -1.26 -4.47
N ARG A 111 2.67 -1.33 -4.76
CA ARG A 111 3.14 -1.75 -6.07
C ARG A 111 4.18 -2.85 -6.00
N MET A 112 4.16 -3.73 -6.99
CA MET A 112 5.18 -4.74 -7.20
C MET A 112 5.78 -4.58 -8.59
N TYR A 113 7.10 -4.67 -8.67
CA TYR A 113 7.87 -4.60 -9.91
C TYR A 113 8.75 -5.84 -10.01
N LYS A 114 8.78 -6.44 -11.20
CA LYS A 114 9.66 -7.57 -11.50
C LYS A 114 10.82 -7.11 -12.37
N PHE A 115 12.02 -7.22 -11.85
CA PHE A 115 13.28 -6.93 -12.54
C PHE A 115 14.08 -8.22 -12.71
N ALA A 116 13.83 -8.96 -13.79
CA ALA A 116 14.46 -10.26 -14.05
C ALA A 116 14.39 -11.23 -12.85
N SER A 117 15.42 -11.24 -11.99
CA SER A 117 15.50 -12.06 -10.77
C SER A 117 15.11 -11.35 -9.47
N LEU A 118 14.74 -10.06 -9.52
CA LEU A 118 14.37 -9.27 -8.34
C LEU A 118 12.88 -8.92 -8.36
N ASP A 119 12.24 -9.13 -7.22
CA ASP A 119 10.90 -8.65 -6.93
C ASP A 119 11.00 -7.46 -5.98
N VAL A 120 10.61 -6.28 -6.45
CA VAL A 120 10.65 -5.05 -5.66
C VAL A 120 9.23 -4.67 -5.28
N ARG A 121 9.00 -4.46 -4.00
CA ARG A 121 7.72 -4.06 -3.43
C ARG A 121 7.84 -2.67 -2.85
N THR A 122 6.96 -1.78 -3.31
CA THR A 122 6.94 -0.39 -2.87
C THR A 122 5.60 -0.04 -2.25
N VAL A 123 5.64 0.90 -1.32
CA VAL A 123 4.45 1.47 -0.69
C VAL A 123 4.54 2.98 -0.76
N GLN A 124 3.42 3.59 -1.13
CA GLN A 124 3.22 5.02 -1.12
C GLN A 124 2.03 5.31 -0.20
N GLU A 125 2.28 5.99 0.91
CA GLU A 125 1.19 6.44 1.80
C GLU A 125 0.40 7.57 1.14
N TYR A 126 -0.76 7.91 1.72
CA TYR A 126 -1.60 8.99 1.21
C TYR A 126 -0.79 10.30 1.14
N ASP A 127 -0.74 10.89 -0.06
CA ASP A 127 0.04 12.10 -0.39
C ASP A 127 1.55 12.01 -0.06
N GLY A 128 2.07 10.79 0.13
CA GLY A 128 3.47 10.51 0.41
C GLY A 128 4.28 10.18 -0.85
N GLU A 129 5.59 10.08 -0.68
CA GLU A 129 6.49 9.56 -1.72
C GLU A 129 6.44 8.03 -1.79
N GLU A 130 6.72 7.48 -2.96
CA GLU A 130 6.90 6.04 -3.12
C GLU A 130 8.21 5.58 -2.46
N THR A 131 8.09 4.63 -1.53
CA THR A 131 9.23 4.08 -0.80
C THR A 131 9.37 2.58 -1.04
N ILE A 132 10.61 2.09 -1.10
CA ILE A 132 10.89 0.65 -1.26
C ILE A 132 10.68 -0.02 0.10
N ALA A 133 9.60 -0.80 0.19
CA ALA A 133 9.21 -1.48 1.41
C ALA A 133 9.95 -2.83 1.56
N ALA A 134 10.10 -3.58 0.46
CA ALA A 134 10.85 -4.83 0.42
C ALA A 134 11.46 -5.10 -0.95
N VAL A 135 12.57 -5.83 -0.97
CA VAL A 135 13.21 -6.35 -2.18
C VAL A 135 13.51 -7.82 -1.94
N PHE A 136 13.16 -8.65 -2.90
CA PHE A 136 13.41 -10.09 -2.87
C PHE A 136 14.19 -10.52 -4.11
N SER A 137 14.98 -11.57 -3.97
CA SER A 137 15.57 -12.29 -5.11
C SER A 137 15.00 -13.70 -5.19
N ALA A 138 14.70 -14.15 -6.40
CA ALA A 138 14.38 -15.54 -6.71
C ALA A 138 15.55 -16.49 -6.43
#